data_AF-A0A6P0P9R9-F1
#
_entry.id   AF-A0A6P0P9R9-F1
#
_cell.length_a   1.000
_cell.length_b   1.000
_cell.length_c   1.000
_cell.angle_alpha   90.00
_cell.angle_beta   90.00
_cell.angle_gamma   90.00
#
_symmetry.space_group_name_H-M   'P 1'
#
loop_
_entity.id
_entity.type
_entity.pdbx_description
1 polymer ?
#
loop_
_entity_poly.entity_id
_entity_poly.type
_entity_poly.pdbx_seq_one_letter_code
_entity_poly.pdbx_strand_id
1 'polypeptide(L)'
;MLKKLFVAAAGATISTLSAVSGASAIVNGSFENGFTGWITEDLTTPFFPLIVDGAGETPGFGFFTSDPTDGSLAALHGFDGNGPGIISIAQDVFISSSNTELSFDFRGAWDLVNFVPTSARVFDVNIEEVGGGSTLLSTNFLMANPGEFVSDTGNLTGSLDLSAFANSSVRINFDWFIPEDFTGPAFFQLDNVQLTQGTPDTQGVPEPASILGLLALGTLGATSLKRKQEEEM
;
A
#
# COMPACT_ATOMS: atom_id res chain seq x y z
N MET A 1 52.83 -15.71 32.82
CA MET A 1 51.45 -15.21 32.75
C MET A 1 51.06 -15.11 31.27
N LEU A 2 50.24 -16.05 30.79
CA LEU A 2 49.86 -16.18 29.38
C LEU A 2 48.50 -15.49 29.17
N LYS A 3 48.48 -14.37 28.45
CA LYS A 3 47.24 -13.67 28.06
C LYS A 3 46.56 -14.45 26.95
N LYS A 4 45.40 -15.05 27.23
CA LYS A 4 44.51 -15.60 26.20
C LYS A 4 43.75 -14.44 25.54
N LEU A 5 43.97 -14.26 24.25
CA LEU A 5 43.22 -13.34 23.40
C LEU A 5 41.97 -14.08 22.91
N PHE A 6 40.78 -13.61 23.27
CA PHE A 6 39.52 -14.09 22.69
C PHE A 6 39.16 -13.18 21.50
N VAL A 7 39.12 -13.75 20.30
CA VAL A 7 38.55 -13.11 19.11
C VAL A 7 37.07 -13.44 19.10
N ALA A 8 36.22 -12.43 19.32
CA ALA A 8 34.78 -12.55 19.12
C ALA A 8 34.48 -12.37 17.62
N ALA A 9 34.04 -13.43 16.96
CA ALA A 9 33.50 -13.33 15.61
C ALA A 9 32.09 -12.74 15.68
N ALA A 10 31.94 -11.50 15.23
CA ALA A 10 30.63 -10.90 15.00
C ALA A 10 30.00 -11.57 13.78
N GLY A 11 29.07 -12.49 14.01
CA GLY A 11 28.23 -13.05 12.96
C GLY A 11 27.25 -11.99 12.49
N ALA A 12 27.49 -11.41 11.31
CA ALA A 12 26.49 -10.59 10.63
C ALA A 12 25.36 -11.51 10.16
N THR A 13 24.20 -11.42 10.80
CA THR A 13 22.96 -12.01 10.29
C THR A 13 22.52 -11.17 9.10
N ILE A 14 22.72 -11.72 7.89
CA ILE A 14 22.10 -11.20 6.68
C ILE A 14 20.62 -11.55 6.78
N SER A 15 19.80 -10.61 7.23
CA SER A 15 18.36 -10.68 7.05
C SER A 15 18.09 -10.56 5.55
N THR A 16 17.78 -11.68 4.90
CA THR A 16 17.27 -11.64 3.53
C THR A 16 15.89 -10.98 3.59
N LEU A 17 15.80 -9.72 3.15
CA LEU A 17 14.51 -9.17 2.71
C LEU A 17 13.99 -10.10 1.62
N SER A 18 12.92 -10.83 1.93
CA SER A 18 12.13 -11.46 0.88
C SER A 18 11.66 -10.34 -0.03
N ALA A 19 12.10 -10.34 -1.29
CA ALA A 19 11.49 -9.48 -2.29
C ALA A 19 9.99 -9.79 -2.28
N VAL A 20 9.18 -8.82 -1.88
CA VAL A 20 7.74 -8.85 -2.11
C VAL A 20 7.58 -9.07 -3.61
N SER A 21 7.10 -10.26 -3.97
CA SER A 21 6.59 -10.54 -5.31
C SER A 21 5.62 -9.40 -5.63
N GLY A 22 5.94 -8.59 -6.63
CA GLY A 22 5.26 -7.35 -6.98
C GLY A 22 3.78 -7.53 -7.28
N ALA A 23 2.98 -7.68 -6.23
CA ALA A 23 1.54 -7.54 -6.31
C ALA A 23 1.29 -6.05 -6.55
N SER A 24 1.05 -5.74 -7.80
CA SER A 24 0.62 -4.44 -8.31
C SER A 24 -0.82 -4.09 -7.88
N ALA A 25 -1.29 -4.64 -6.76
CA ALA A 25 -2.69 -4.60 -6.37
C ALA A 25 -2.81 -4.54 -4.86
N ILE A 26 -3.88 -3.88 -4.40
CA ILE A 26 -4.33 -3.98 -3.01
C ILE A 26 -4.82 -5.41 -2.78
N VAL A 27 -4.24 -6.08 -1.79
CA VAL A 27 -4.70 -7.38 -1.34
C VAL A 27 -5.81 -7.16 -0.31
N ASN A 28 -6.95 -7.82 -0.53
CA ASN A 28 -8.08 -7.79 0.41
C ASN A 28 -8.56 -6.35 0.70
N GLY A 29 -8.72 -5.56 -0.37
CA GLY A 29 -9.11 -4.14 -0.34
C GLY A 29 -10.45 -3.85 0.32
N SER A 30 -11.33 -4.84 0.32
CA SER A 30 -12.69 -4.79 0.88
C SER A 30 -12.82 -5.62 2.15
N PHE A 31 -11.70 -6.01 2.76
CA PHE A 31 -11.65 -6.68 4.08
C PHE A 31 -12.42 -8.01 4.21
N GLU A 32 -12.89 -8.62 3.12
CA GLU A 32 -13.62 -9.89 3.10
C GLU A 32 -12.90 -11.08 3.78
N ASN A 33 -11.60 -10.95 4.04
CA ASN A 33 -10.80 -11.90 4.81
C ASN A 33 -10.13 -11.27 6.05
N GLY A 34 -10.85 -10.40 6.76
CA GLY A 34 -10.37 -9.66 7.93
C GLY A 34 -9.24 -8.70 7.57
N PHE A 35 -8.26 -8.53 8.45
CA PHE A 35 -7.05 -7.74 8.19
C PHE A 35 -5.93 -8.53 7.48
N THR A 36 -6.24 -9.62 6.77
CA THR A 36 -5.21 -10.36 6.02
C THR A 36 -4.57 -9.44 4.98
N GLY A 37 -3.24 -9.31 5.02
CA GLY A 37 -2.48 -8.43 4.14
C GLY A 37 -2.38 -6.98 4.63
N TRP A 38 -3.02 -6.64 5.75
CA TRP A 38 -2.99 -5.31 6.34
C TRP A 38 -2.14 -5.29 7.61
N ILE A 39 -1.51 -4.14 7.86
CA ILE A 39 -0.80 -3.81 9.08
C ILE A 39 -1.69 -2.82 9.81
N THR A 40 -2.03 -3.13 11.05
CA THR A 40 -2.96 -2.30 11.83
C THR A 40 -2.37 -1.86 13.15
N GLU A 41 -2.71 -0.64 13.54
CA GLU A 41 -2.45 -0.06 14.85
C GLU A 41 -3.75 0.60 15.34
N ASP A 42 -4.03 0.48 16.63
CA ASP A 42 -5.19 1.08 17.27
C ASP A 42 -4.74 1.73 18.59
N LEU A 43 -5.61 2.55 19.18
CA LEU A 43 -5.39 3.11 20.51
C LEU A 43 -5.27 1.99 21.54
N THR A 44 -4.54 2.25 22.63
CA THR A 44 -4.35 1.26 23.71
C THR A 44 -5.65 0.83 24.39
N THR A 45 -6.60 1.76 24.51
CA THR A 45 -7.98 1.47 24.94
C THR A 45 -8.95 2.30 24.09
N PRO A 46 -9.37 1.77 22.92
CA PRO A 46 -10.30 2.46 22.03
C PRO A 46 -11.72 2.44 22.61
N PHE A 47 -12.53 3.46 22.32
CA PHE A 47 -13.94 3.45 22.68
C PHE A 47 -14.72 2.37 21.89
N PHE A 48 -14.43 2.29 20.59
CA PHE A 48 -14.87 1.21 19.71
C PHE A 48 -13.64 0.64 19.01
N PRO A 49 -13.32 -0.64 19.18
CA PRO A 49 -12.06 -1.21 18.70
C PRO A 49 -12.01 -1.27 17.17
N LEU A 50 -10.80 -1.23 16.62
CA LEU A 50 -10.54 -1.55 15.22
C LEU A 50 -10.83 -3.02 14.94
N ILE A 51 -11.86 -3.25 14.12
CA ILE A 51 -12.35 -4.57 13.75
C ILE A 51 -12.70 -4.61 12.26
N VAL A 52 -12.94 -5.81 11.76
CA VAL A 52 -13.61 -6.02 10.48
C VAL A 52 -14.94 -6.69 10.77
N ASP A 53 -16.02 -6.09 10.29
CA ASP A 53 -17.37 -6.63 10.46
C ASP A 53 -18.30 -6.21 9.32
N GLY A 54 -19.50 -6.77 9.28
CA GLY A 54 -20.48 -6.54 8.23
C GLY A 54 -21.40 -5.35 8.47
N ALA A 55 -22.49 -5.30 7.71
CA ALA A 55 -23.52 -4.28 7.83
C ALA A 55 -24.30 -4.36 9.15
N GLY A 56 -24.69 -3.20 9.68
CA GLY A 56 -25.57 -3.09 10.85
C GLY A 56 -24.87 -2.80 12.18
N GLU A 57 -23.54 -2.76 12.20
CA GLU A 57 -22.76 -2.44 13.40
C GLU A 57 -22.82 -0.95 13.72
N THR A 58 -22.90 -0.62 15.01
CA THR A 58 -22.94 0.78 15.46
C THR A 58 -22.39 0.92 16.87
N PRO A 59 -21.64 2.01 17.17
CA PRO A 59 -21.28 2.35 18.54
C PRO A 59 -22.42 3.04 19.30
N GLY A 60 -23.57 3.30 18.66
CA GLY A 60 -24.69 4.03 19.23
C GLY A 60 -24.64 5.54 18.94
N PHE A 61 -25.09 6.37 19.89
CA PHE A 61 -25.08 7.85 19.81
C PHE A 61 -25.85 8.47 18.64
N GLY A 62 -26.72 7.69 17.98
CA GLY A 62 -27.41 8.14 16.78
C GLY A 62 -26.51 8.23 15.55
N PHE A 63 -25.33 7.62 15.60
CA PHE A 63 -24.45 7.48 14.45
C PHE A 63 -25.00 6.48 13.44
N PHE A 64 -24.45 6.51 12.23
CA PHE A 64 -24.76 5.51 11.21
C PHE A 64 -24.49 4.08 11.70
N THR A 65 -25.19 3.13 11.07
CA THR A 65 -24.83 1.72 11.11
C THR A 65 -23.92 1.41 9.93
N SER A 66 -22.89 0.59 10.14
CA SER A 66 -21.99 0.14 9.08
C SER A 66 -22.79 -0.40 7.88
N ASP A 67 -22.28 -0.12 6.70
CA ASP A 67 -22.88 -0.49 5.41
C ASP A 67 -21.73 -0.63 4.40
N PRO A 68 -21.07 -1.80 4.35
CA PRO A 68 -19.97 -2.07 3.41
C PRO A 68 -20.35 -1.72 1.97
N THR A 69 -19.42 -1.11 1.24
CA THR A 69 -19.62 -0.64 -0.14
C THR A 69 -19.13 -1.63 -1.18
N ASP A 70 -18.27 -2.57 -0.79
CA ASP A 70 -17.87 -3.71 -1.62
C ASP A 70 -17.83 -5.00 -0.81
N GLY A 71 -18.52 -6.03 -1.28
CA GLY A 71 -18.65 -7.29 -0.54
C GLY A 71 -19.62 -7.21 0.63
N SER A 72 -19.20 -7.73 1.79
CA SER A 72 -20.03 -7.95 2.97
C SER A 72 -19.41 -7.48 4.28
N LEU A 73 -18.12 -7.12 4.28
CA LEU A 73 -17.36 -6.66 5.43
C LEU A 73 -16.70 -5.31 5.13
N ALA A 74 -16.40 -4.54 6.17
CA ALA A 74 -15.60 -3.33 6.09
C ALA A 74 -14.71 -3.21 7.33
N ALA A 75 -13.64 -2.41 7.24
CA ALA A 75 -12.88 -2.04 8.43
C ALA A 75 -13.63 -0.95 9.21
N LEU A 76 -13.86 -1.19 10.50
CA LEU A 76 -14.62 -0.32 11.39
C LEU A 76 -13.76 0.03 12.59
N HIS A 77 -13.78 1.29 13.02
CA HIS A 77 -13.22 1.67 14.31
C HIS A 77 -13.87 2.94 14.85
N GLY A 78 -13.74 3.17 16.15
CA GLY A 78 -13.94 4.50 16.71
C GLY A 78 -12.64 5.27 16.62
N PHE A 79 -12.67 6.56 16.25
CA PHE A 79 -11.49 7.42 16.39
C PHE A 79 -11.55 8.22 17.71
N ASP A 80 -11.85 7.51 18.81
CA ASP A 80 -11.91 8.00 20.18
C ASP A 80 -11.40 6.93 21.17
N GLY A 81 -10.84 7.36 22.30
CA GLY A 81 -10.32 6.46 23.34
C GLY A 81 -9.18 7.09 24.14
N ASN A 82 -8.33 6.26 24.75
CA ASN A 82 -7.14 6.72 25.48
C ASN A 82 -6.03 7.16 24.52
N GLY A 83 -6.22 8.32 23.90
CA GLY A 83 -5.20 9.06 23.16
C GLY A 83 -4.25 9.84 24.08
N PRO A 84 -3.43 10.76 23.54
CA PRO A 84 -3.21 10.99 22.11
C PRO A 84 -2.65 9.74 21.42
N GLY A 85 -2.96 9.55 20.14
CA GLY A 85 -2.48 8.40 19.38
C GLY A 85 -2.91 8.45 17.91
N ILE A 86 -2.49 7.42 17.19
CA ILE A 86 -2.85 7.19 15.79
C ILE A 86 -3.55 5.84 15.70
N ILE A 87 -4.58 5.78 14.86
CA ILE A 87 -5.17 4.52 14.40
C ILE A 87 -4.77 4.39 12.94
N SER A 88 -4.10 3.29 12.58
CA SER A 88 -3.49 3.09 11.28
C SER A 88 -3.98 1.79 10.65
N ILE A 89 -4.27 1.84 9.35
CA ILE A 89 -4.51 0.67 8.51
C ILE A 89 -3.62 0.82 7.28
N ALA A 90 -2.63 -0.06 7.12
CA ALA A 90 -1.60 0.11 6.11
C ALA A 90 -1.32 -1.15 5.29
N GLN A 91 -0.86 -0.96 4.05
CA GLN A 91 -0.36 -2.04 3.20
C GLN A 91 0.84 -1.56 2.38
N ASP A 92 1.88 -2.39 2.33
CA ASP A 92 3.01 -2.20 1.43
C ASP A 92 2.63 -2.68 0.02
N VAL A 93 2.77 -1.82 -0.99
CA VAL A 93 2.36 -2.08 -2.38
C VAL A 93 3.46 -1.74 -3.37
N PHE A 94 3.41 -2.35 -4.56
CA PHE A 94 4.26 -1.95 -5.69
C PHE A 94 3.44 -1.16 -6.72
N ILE A 95 3.90 0.05 -7.02
CA ILE A 95 3.28 0.92 -8.03
C ILE A 95 3.97 0.66 -9.36
N SER A 96 3.29 0.00 -10.30
CA SER A 96 3.94 -0.53 -11.52
C SER A 96 3.88 0.41 -12.73
N SER A 97 3.07 1.47 -12.67
CA SER A 97 2.86 2.39 -13.78
C SER A 97 2.81 3.84 -13.33
N SER A 98 3.21 4.76 -14.21
CA SER A 98 3.01 6.20 -14.06
C SER A 98 1.59 6.67 -14.34
N ASN A 99 0.61 5.77 -14.30
CA ASN A 99 -0.81 6.06 -14.40
C ASN A 99 -1.53 5.22 -13.34
N THR A 100 -1.17 5.43 -12.08
CA THR A 100 -1.71 4.67 -10.95
C THR A 100 -2.52 5.59 -10.07
N GLU A 101 -3.77 5.22 -9.81
CA GLU A 101 -4.68 5.91 -8.89
C GLU A 101 -5.10 4.96 -7.78
N LEU A 102 -5.03 5.44 -6.53
CA LEU A 102 -5.64 4.82 -5.37
C LEU A 102 -7.06 5.34 -5.24
N SER A 103 -8.04 4.46 -5.04
CA SER A 103 -9.42 4.81 -4.69
C SER A 103 -9.89 4.00 -3.49
N PHE A 104 -10.78 4.58 -2.68
CA PHE A 104 -11.33 3.92 -1.49
C PHE A 104 -12.63 4.61 -1.06
N ASP A 105 -13.48 3.89 -0.35
CA ASP A 105 -14.69 4.43 0.23
C ASP A 105 -14.54 4.59 1.75
N PHE A 106 -15.07 5.68 2.29
CA PHE A 106 -15.02 5.95 3.72
C PHE A 106 -16.27 6.68 4.22
N ARG A 107 -16.52 6.57 5.52
CA ARG A 107 -17.66 7.22 6.18
C ARG A 107 -17.31 7.53 7.63
N GLY A 108 -17.70 8.70 8.11
CA GLY A 108 -17.42 9.16 9.46
C GLY A 108 -18.66 9.63 10.21
N ALA A 109 -18.58 9.56 11.53
CA ALA A 109 -19.50 10.20 12.46
C ALA A 109 -18.76 10.60 13.74
N TRP A 110 -19.15 11.72 14.34
CA TRP A 110 -18.56 12.24 15.56
C TRP A 110 -19.51 13.14 16.33
N ASP A 111 -19.37 13.15 17.65
CA ASP A 111 -19.95 14.13 18.54
C ASP A 111 -18.84 14.81 19.34
N LEU A 112 -18.38 15.94 18.82
CA LEU A 112 -17.39 16.81 19.46
C LEU A 112 -18.03 18.08 20.03
N VAL A 113 -19.37 18.18 20.02
CA VAL A 113 -20.12 19.24 20.69
C VAL A 113 -20.23 18.93 22.17
N ASN A 114 -20.64 17.70 22.52
CA ASN A 114 -20.94 17.34 23.91
C ASN A 114 -19.70 16.91 24.72
N PHE A 115 -18.59 16.63 24.03
CA PHE A 115 -17.34 16.12 24.62
C PHE A 115 -16.17 17.10 24.51
N VAL A 116 -16.39 18.22 23.81
CA VAL A 116 -15.63 19.47 23.88
C VAL A 116 -14.10 19.32 23.77
N PRO A 117 -13.55 18.57 22.77
CA PRO A 117 -12.12 18.60 22.49
C PRO A 117 -11.67 20.03 22.15
N THR A 118 -10.38 20.28 22.26
CA THR A 118 -9.77 21.56 21.86
C THR A 118 -9.06 21.49 20.51
N SER A 119 -8.81 20.28 20.00
CA SER A 119 -8.06 20.01 18.78
C SER A 119 -8.86 19.14 17.81
N ALA A 120 -8.69 19.37 16.51
CA ALA A 120 -9.34 18.58 15.48
C ALA A 120 -8.72 17.18 15.37
N ARG A 121 -9.56 16.21 15.01
CA ARG A 121 -9.13 14.86 14.63
C ARG A 121 -9.04 14.81 13.11
N VAL A 122 -8.01 14.16 12.59
CA VAL A 122 -7.65 14.28 11.18
C VAL A 122 -7.52 12.89 10.58
N PHE A 123 -8.21 12.68 9.46
CA PHE A 123 -8.05 11.49 8.62
C PHE A 123 -7.18 11.82 7.42
N ASP A 124 -5.99 11.24 7.39
CA ASP A 124 -5.04 11.41 6.32
C ASP A 124 -4.78 10.08 5.62
N VAL A 125 -4.52 10.15 4.32
CA VAL A 125 -3.87 9.07 3.57
C VAL A 125 -2.43 9.46 3.33
N ASN A 126 -1.54 8.66 3.90
CA ASN A 126 -0.11 8.85 3.86
C ASN A 126 0.53 7.82 2.92
N ILE A 127 1.40 8.30 2.03
CA ILE A 127 2.32 7.47 1.26
C ILE A 127 3.66 7.54 1.95
N GLU A 128 4.16 6.42 2.41
CA GLU A 128 5.41 6.32 3.18
C GLU A 128 6.43 5.45 2.45
N GLU A 129 7.68 5.54 2.88
CA GLU A 129 8.69 4.54 2.53
C GLU A 129 8.19 3.14 2.93
N VAL A 130 8.40 2.16 2.04
CA VAL A 130 8.03 0.76 2.29
C VAL A 130 8.53 0.29 3.66
N GLY A 131 7.67 -0.36 4.44
CA GLY A 131 7.99 -0.75 5.81
C GLY A 131 7.57 0.26 6.89
N GLY A 132 7.05 1.44 6.54
CA GLY A 132 6.55 2.45 7.47
C GLY A 132 7.58 3.47 7.91
N GLY A 133 8.41 3.93 6.96
CA GLY A 133 9.47 4.91 7.20
C GLY A 133 8.98 6.35 7.12
N SER A 134 9.71 7.18 6.38
CA SER A 134 9.36 8.60 6.23
C SER A 134 8.09 8.76 5.37
N THR A 135 7.21 9.70 5.75
CA THR A 135 6.11 10.12 4.89
C THR A 135 6.63 10.87 3.65
N LEU A 136 6.29 10.36 2.47
CA LEU A 136 6.63 10.91 1.16
C LEU A 136 5.54 11.85 0.63
N LEU A 137 4.28 11.55 0.94
CA LEU A 137 3.10 12.36 0.61
C LEU A 137 2.05 12.17 1.71
N SER A 138 1.34 13.24 2.06
CA SER A 138 0.23 13.22 3.01
C SER A 138 -0.92 14.02 2.44
N THR A 139 -2.12 13.43 2.43
CA THR A 139 -3.33 14.08 1.92
C THR A 139 -4.46 13.93 2.93
N ASN A 140 -5.04 15.05 3.34
CA ASN A 140 -6.19 15.07 4.22
C ASN A 140 -7.51 14.82 3.48
N PHE A 141 -8.30 13.87 3.96
CA PHE A 141 -9.61 13.52 3.38
C PHE A 141 -10.79 13.88 4.29
N LEU A 142 -10.58 13.87 5.61
CA LEU A 142 -11.62 14.25 6.56
C LEU A 142 -11.02 14.92 7.79
N MET A 143 -11.79 15.84 8.37
CA MET A 143 -11.45 16.54 9.59
C MET A 143 -12.69 16.64 10.46
N ALA A 144 -12.59 16.18 11.70
CA ALA A 144 -13.63 16.34 12.70
C ALA A 144 -13.23 17.50 13.63
N ASN A 145 -13.86 18.67 13.47
CA ASN A 145 -13.49 19.85 14.22
C ASN A 145 -14.15 19.88 15.61
N PRO A 146 -13.51 20.50 16.60
CA PRO A 146 -14.14 20.82 17.88
C PRO A 146 -15.48 21.54 17.72
N GLY A 147 -16.47 21.16 18.51
CA GLY A 147 -17.79 21.78 18.48
C GLY A 147 -18.68 21.35 17.30
N GLU A 148 -18.34 20.26 16.61
CA GLU A 148 -19.18 19.67 15.56
C GLU A 148 -19.89 18.40 16.03
N PHE A 149 -21.13 18.25 15.59
CA PHE A 149 -21.88 17.01 15.67
C PHE A 149 -22.24 16.58 14.25
N VAL A 150 -21.70 15.44 13.83
CA VAL A 150 -21.98 14.81 12.53
C VAL A 150 -22.37 13.39 12.81
N SER A 151 -23.66 13.07 12.69
CA SER A 151 -24.15 11.71 12.90
C SER A 151 -23.76 10.75 11.77
N ASP A 152 -23.48 11.31 10.59
CA ASP A 152 -23.20 10.56 9.38
C ASP A 152 -22.71 11.50 8.27
N THR A 153 -21.53 11.25 7.69
CA THR A 153 -21.08 11.95 6.48
C THR A 153 -21.74 11.44 5.20
N GLY A 154 -22.39 10.28 5.27
CA GLY A 154 -22.68 9.43 4.11
C GLY A 154 -21.42 8.72 3.61
N ASN A 155 -21.61 7.77 2.68
CA ASN A 155 -20.49 7.14 1.99
C ASN A 155 -19.80 8.17 1.09
N LEU A 156 -18.53 8.41 1.35
CA LEU A 156 -17.64 9.26 0.56
C LEU A 156 -16.63 8.37 -0.17
N THR A 157 -16.07 8.88 -1.26
CA THR A 157 -15.00 8.22 -2.00
C THR A 157 -13.78 9.13 -2.03
N GLY A 158 -12.62 8.58 -1.66
CA GLY A 158 -11.32 9.21 -1.79
C GLY A 158 -10.61 8.72 -3.04
N SER A 159 -9.78 9.59 -3.63
CA SER A 159 -8.90 9.25 -4.73
C SER A 159 -7.57 9.98 -4.60
N LEU A 160 -6.46 9.31 -4.92
CA LEU A 160 -5.11 9.85 -4.87
C LEU A 160 -4.27 9.36 -6.05
N ASP A 161 -3.69 10.33 -6.79
CA ASP A 161 -2.74 10.04 -7.87
C ASP A 161 -1.39 9.59 -7.30
N LEU A 162 -0.97 8.38 -7.66
CA LEU A 162 0.29 7.77 -7.24
C LEU A 162 1.32 7.69 -8.38
N SER A 163 1.09 8.40 -9.49
CA SER A 163 1.96 8.36 -10.67
C SER A 163 3.40 8.77 -10.37
N ALA A 164 3.62 9.63 -9.36
CA ALA A 164 4.95 10.02 -8.89
C ALA A 164 5.75 8.86 -8.27
N PHE A 165 5.09 7.77 -7.88
CA PHE A 165 5.68 6.59 -7.26
C PHE A 165 5.86 5.42 -8.22
N ALA A 166 5.70 5.64 -9.53
CA ALA A 166 5.86 4.60 -10.55
C ALA A 166 7.19 3.85 -10.42
N ASN A 167 7.12 2.52 -10.60
CA ASN A 167 8.24 1.58 -10.48
C ASN A 167 8.91 1.59 -9.09
N SER A 168 8.14 1.86 -8.04
CA SER A 168 8.63 1.83 -6.66
C SER A 168 7.68 1.09 -5.71
N SER A 169 8.23 0.63 -4.59
CA SER A 169 7.45 0.12 -3.47
C SER A 169 7.23 1.22 -2.45
N VAL A 170 5.99 1.38 -2.03
CA VAL A 170 5.57 2.36 -1.01
C VAL A 170 4.64 1.67 -0.02
N ARG A 171 4.46 2.29 1.15
CA ARG A 171 3.35 1.97 2.04
C ARG A 171 2.22 2.97 1.81
N ILE A 172 1.00 2.46 1.64
CA ILE A 172 -0.21 3.27 1.75
C ILE A 172 -0.72 3.09 3.17
N ASN A 173 -0.92 4.19 3.89
CA ASN A 173 -1.38 4.19 5.28
C ASN A 173 -2.59 5.12 5.44
N PHE A 174 -3.67 4.58 6.01
CA PHE A 174 -4.89 5.30 6.35
C PHE A 174 -4.85 5.62 7.83
N ASP A 175 -4.60 6.89 8.17
CA ASP A 175 -4.36 7.34 9.53
C ASP A 175 -5.47 8.22 10.05
N TRP A 176 -5.96 7.90 11.25
CA TRP A 176 -6.65 8.85 12.09
C TRP A 176 -5.71 9.34 13.19
N PHE A 177 -5.45 10.64 13.25
CA PHE A 177 -4.76 11.27 14.38
C PHE A 177 -5.76 11.78 15.43
N ILE A 178 -5.61 11.29 16.66
CA ILE A 178 -6.44 11.63 17.81
C ILE A 178 -5.55 12.39 18.80
N PRO A 179 -5.71 13.71 18.95
CA PRO A 179 -4.80 14.54 19.75
C PRO A 179 -5.09 14.55 21.26
N GLU A 180 -6.26 14.06 21.68
CA GLU A 180 -6.76 14.18 23.06
C GLU A 180 -7.43 12.87 23.50
N ASP A 181 -7.39 12.57 24.79
CA ASP A 181 -7.98 11.36 25.38
C ASP A 181 -9.46 11.53 25.73
N PHE A 182 -10.31 10.57 25.31
CA PHE A 182 -11.72 10.48 25.68
C PHE A 182 -12.55 11.76 25.43
N THR A 183 -12.33 12.41 24.28
CA THR A 183 -13.05 13.64 23.87
C THR A 183 -14.06 13.42 22.74
N GLY A 184 -14.44 12.18 22.48
CA GLY A 184 -15.46 11.76 21.49
C GLY A 184 -16.75 11.30 22.18
N PRO A 185 -17.71 10.74 21.42
CA PRO A 185 -17.47 9.55 20.61
C PRO A 185 -17.30 9.85 19.13
N ALA A 186 -16.80 8.86 18.42
CA ALA A 186 -16.58 8.90 16.99
C ALA A 186 -16.65 7.49 16.38
N PHE A 187 -16.98 7.41 15.09
CA PHE A 187 -17.09 6.16 14.33
C PHE A 187 -16.65 6.33 12.89
N PHE A 188 -15.96 5.33 12.36
CA PHE A 188 -15.40 5.34 11.03
C PHE A 188 -15.54 3.98 10.35
N GLN A 189 -15.78 4.03 9.05
CA GLN A 189 -15.76 2.88 8.15
C GLN A 189 -14.80 3.17 7.00
N LEU A 190 -13.97 2.19 6.65
CA LEU A 190 -13.13 2.15 5.45
C LEU A 190 -13.45 0.88 4.68
N ASP A 191 -13.64 1.01 3.37
CA ASP A 191 -13.92 -0.13 2.50
C ASP A 191 -13.44 0.13 1.06
N ASN A 192 -13.50 -0.91 0.23
CA ASN A 192 -13.36 -0.82 -1.23
C ASN A 192 -12.03 -0.16 -1.67
N VAL A 193 -10.93 -0.50 -1.00
CA VAL A 193 -9.60 0.06 -1.32
C VAL A 193 -9.03 -0.61 -2.57
N GLN A 194 -8.76 0.18 -3.61
CA GLN A 194 -8.33 -0.31 -4.91
C GLN A 194 -7.18 0.52 -5.49
N LEU A 195 -6.35 -0.14 -6.29
CA LEU A 195 -5.39 0.52 -7.18
C LEU A 195 -5.81 0.29 -8.62
N THR A 196 -6.14 1.37 -9.33
CA THR A 196 -6.28 1.34 -10.78
C THR A 196 -4.94 1.71 -11.40
N GLN A 197 -4.29 0.75 -12.04
CA GLN A 197 -3.01 0.97 -12.71
C GLN A 197 -3.20 0.95 -14.23
N GLY A 198 -2.55 1.89 -14.92
CA GLY A 198 -2.42 1.88 -16.36
C GLY A 198 -1.57 0.69 -16.83
N THR A 199 -1.35 0.60 -18.14
CA THR A 199 -0.39 -0.38 -18.67
C THR A 199 0.96 -0.17 -18.01
N PRO A 200 1.59 -1.21 -17.44
CA PRO A 200 2.91 -1.09 -16.84
C PRO A 200 3.87 -0.44 -17.81
N ASP A 201 4.71 0.48 -17.31
CA ASP A 201 5.72 1.09 -18.14
C ASP A 201 6.70 0.00 -18.55
N THR A 202 6.60 -0.46 -19.80
CA THR A 202 7.61 -1.35 -20.35
C THR A 202 8.88 -0.52 -20.47
N GLN A 203 9.73 -0.58 -19.45
CA GLN A 203 11.15 -0.27 -19.59
C GLN A 203 11.61 -1.06 -20.80
N GLY A 204 11.79 -0.38 -21.94
CA GLY A 204 12.12 -1.00 -23.20
C GLY A 204 13.32 -1.90 -22.95
N VAL A 205 13.11 -3.22 -23.08
CA VAL A 205 14.21 -4.18 -23.02
C VAL A 205 15.25 -3.65 -24.02
N PRO A 206 16.48 -3.30 -23.60
CA PRO A 206 17.50 -2.94 -24.56
C PRO A 206 17.65 -4.16 -25.44
N GLU A 207 17.26 -4.05 -26.72
CA GLU A 207 17.50 -5.13 -27.66
C GLU A 207 18.99 -5.50 -27.54
N PRO A 208 19.35 -6.77 -27.31
CA PRO A 208 20.74 -7.15 -27.35
C PRO A 208 21.22 -6.74 -28.74
N ALA A 209 22.14 -5.77 -28.79
CA ALA A 209 22.78 -5.35 -30.01
C ALA A 209 23.18 -6.62 -30.76
N SER A 210 22.54 -6.85 -31.91
CA SER A 210 22.63 -8.10 -32.64
C SER A 210 24.09 -8.51 -32.79
N ILE A 211 24.53 -9.54 -32.06
CA ILE A 211 25.82 -10.21 -32.26
C ILE A 211 25.69 -11.13 -33.49
N LEU A 212 25.23 -10.54 -34.60
CA LEU A 212 25.08 -11.16 -35.92
C LEU A 212 26.04 -10.48 -36.92
N GLY A 213 27.16 -9.98 -36.41
CA GLY A 213 28.22 -9.31 -37.15
C GLY A 213 29.61 -9.92 -36.95
N LEU A 214 29.72 -11.25 -36.79
CA LEU A 214 31.04 -11.91 -36.78
C LEU A 214 31.02 -13.29 -37.45
N LEU A 215 30.64 -13.36 -38.72
CA LEU A 215 30.97 -14.48 -39.61
C LEU A 215 31.02 -14.00 -41.08
N ALA A 216 31.99 -13.13 -41.37
CA ALA A 216 32.29 -12.67 -42.73
C ALA A 216 33.80 -12.65 -43.00
N LEU A 217 34.48 -13.78 -42.80
CA LEU A 217 35.84 -14.07 -43.26
C LEU A 217 35.90 -15.60 -43.44
N GLY A 218 36.06 -16.23 -44.60
CA GLY A 218 36.15 -15.81 -45.99
C GLY A 218 36.52 -17.07 -46.77
N THR A 219 35.80 -17.39 -47.85
CA THR A 219 36.26 -18.35 -48.88
C THR A 219 35.65 -17.97 -50.24
N LEU A 220 36.18 -16.91 -50.86
CA LEU A 220 36.40 -16.91 -52.32
C LEU A 220 37.74 -17.62 -52.54
N GLY A 221 38.01 -18.50 -53.50
CA GLY A 221 37.33 -18.88 -54.72
C GLY A 221 38.46 -19.31 -55.68
N ALA A 222 38.41 -20.53 -56.21
CA ALA A 222 39.20 -20.90 -57.39
C ALA A 222 38.44 -21.99 -58.16
N THR A 223 38.11 -21.61 -59.39
CA THR A 223 37.27 -22.29 -60.37
C THR A 223 37.99 -23.41 -61.11
N SER A 224 37.23 -24.48 -61.39
CA SER A 224 37.10 -25.24 -62.66
C SER A 224 38.33 -25.44 -63.55
N LEU A 225 38.64 -26.71 -63.87
CA LEU A 225 38.98 -27.14 -65.22
C LEU A 225 38.54 -28.60 -65.47
N LYS A 226 37.63 -28.76 -66.45
CA LYS A 226 37.19 -30.02 -67.09
C LYS A 226 38.34 -30.66 -67.88
N ARG A 227 38.46 -32.00 -67.86
CA ARG A 227 38.92 -32.83 -69.01
C ARG A 227 38.53 -34.31 -68.76
N LYS A 228 37.41 -34.77 -69.33
CA LYS A 228 37.26 -35.60 -70.55
C LYS A 228 37.76 -37.04 -70.37
N GLN A 229 36.82 -37.99 -70.35
CA GLN A 229 37.02 -39.42 -70.55
C GLN A 229 37.68 -39.71 -71.91
N GLU A 230 38.52 -40.73 -71.96
CA GLU A 230 38.67 -41.61 -73.12
C GLU A 230 39.07 -43.00 -72.62
N GLU A 231 38.40 -43.99 -73.21
CA GLU A 231 38.50 -45.44 -73.01
C GLU A 231 39.82 -45.98 -73.60
N GLU A 232 40.36 -47.05 -73.01
CA GLU A 232 41.02 -48.18 -73.69
C GLU A 232 41.69 -49.10 -72.65
N MET A 233 41.10 -50.29 -72.41
CA MET A 233 41.64 -51.63 -72.65
C MET A 233 40.91 -52.69 -71.83
#